data_AF-A0A494Z7N1-F1
#
_entry.id   AF-A0A494Z7N1-F1
#
_cell.length_a   1.000
_cell.length_b   1.000
_cell.length_c   1.000
_cell.angle_alpha   90.00
_cell.angle_beta   90.00
_cell.angle_gamma   90.00
#
_symmetry.space_group_name_H-M   'P 1'
#
loop_
_entity.id
_entity.type
_entity.pdbx_description
1 polymer ?
#
loop_
_entity_poly.entity_id
_entity_poly.type
_entity_poly.pdbx_seq_one_letter_code
_entity_poly.pdbx_strand_id
1 'polypeptide(L)'
;MEEYTSLSTLKTLVEKKIKRKVLVKVMWNETEKITLFITPNMKINSFIFDQKDGYLFYDNEGKLVEKTIPCILPEENLVDGKVALEGSKGGKIRINGEHLSNEDIAFLTS
;
A
#
# COMPACT_ATOMS: atom_id res chain seq x y z
N MET A 1 0.24 -13.31 -17.06
CA MET A 1 1.28 -12.33 -17.44
C MET A 1 1.54 -11.54 -16.18
N GLU A 2 2.78 -11.48 -15.69
CA GLU A 2 3.06 -10.63 -14.52
C GLU A 2 3.17 -9.20 -15.01
N GLU A 3 2.23 -8.37 -14.58
CA GLU A 3 2.19 -6.95 -14.93
C GLU A 3 2.84 -6.15 -13.82
N TYR A 4 3.70 -5.20 -14.20
CA TYR A 4 4.49 -4.42 -13.26
C TYR A 4 4.28 -2.93 -13.51
N THR A 5 4.20 -2.15 -12.43
CA THR A 5 4.15 -0.68 -12.50
C THR A 5 5.21 -0.03 -11.61
N SER A 6 5.47 1.25 -11.83
CA SER A 6 6.36 2.01 -10.96
C SER A 6 5.64 2.44 -9.67
N LEU A 7 6.38 2.59 -8.58
CA LEU A 7 5.84 3.11 -7.32
C LEU A 7 5.25 4.52 -7.49
N SER A 8 5.82 5.34 -8.38
CA SER A 8 5.31 6.66 -8.74
C SER A 8 4.00 6.63 -9.53
N THR A 9 3.82 5.67 -10.43
CA THR A 9 2.58 5.49 -11.19
C THR A 9 1.47 5.05 -10.25
N LEU A 10 1.74 4.06 -9.39
CA LEU A 10 0.80 3.64 -8.36
C LEU A 10 0.46 4.79 -7.40
N LYS A 11 1.44 5.58 -6.96
CA LYS A 11 1.20 6.78 -6.16
C LYS A 11 0.19 7.70 -6.83
N THR A 12 0.36 7.94 -8.12
CA THR A 12 -0.53 8.81 -8.90
C THR A 12 -1.95 8.27 -8.94
N LEU A 13 -2.12 6.95 -9.12
CA LEU A 13 -3.43 6.31 -9.06
C LEU A 13 -4.06 6.45 -7.68
N VAL A 14 -3.30 6.17 -6.61
CA VAL A 14 -3.77 6.32 -5.23
C VAL A 14 -4.28 7.74 -4.99
N GLU A 15 -3.50 8.76 -5.37
CA GLU A 15 -3.90 10.17 -5.23
C GLU A 15 -5.18 10.50 -6.01
N LYS A 16 -5.34 9.95 -7.22
CA LYS A 16 -6.56 10.11 -8.01
C LYS A 16 -7.78 9.49 -7.31
N LYS A 17 -7.67 8.26 -6.82
CA LYS A 17 -8.80 7.56 -6.17
C LYS A 17 -9.22 8.22 -4.87
N ILE A 18 -8.25 8.64 -4.04
CA ILE A 18 -8.57 9.29 -2.76
C ILE A 18 -8.79 10.80 -2.86
N LYS A 19 -8.59 11.40 -4.05
CA LYS A 19 -8.68 12.84 -4.32
C LYS A 19 -7.84 13.72 -3.38
N ARG A 20 -6.69 13.20 -2.92
CA ARG A 20 -5.78 13.87 -1.97
C ARG A 20 -4.34 13.45 -2.26
N LYS A 21 -3.38 14.30 -1.87
CA LYS A 21 -1.96 13.95 -1.92
C LYS A 21 -1.62 12.85 -0.91
N VAL A 22 -0.67 12.00 -1.27
CA VAL A 22 -0.12 10.97 -0.38
C VAL A 22 1.40 11.06 -0.31
N LEU A 23 1.93 10.58 0.81
CA LEU A 23 3.33 10.35 1.05
C LEU A 23 3.60 8.86 0.99
N VAL A 24 4.75 8.50 0.43
CA VAL A 24 5.26 7.13 0.46
C VAL A 24 6.14 7.00 1.69
N LYS A 25 5.80 6.08 2.59
CA LYS A 25 6.56 5.78 3.80
C LYS A 25 6.93 4.31 3.82
N VAL A 26 8.22 4.02 3.89
CA VAL A 26 8.72 2.65 4.09
C VAL A 26 8.85 2.40 5.60
N MET A 27 8.37 1.25 6.05
CA MET A 27 8.47 0.78 7.43
C MET A 27 8.88 -0.68 7.46
N TRP A 28 9.54 -1.11 8.51
CA TRP A 28 9.88 -2.52 8.71
C TRP A 28 9.87 -2.83 10.20
N ASN A 29 9.67 -4.10 10.52
CA ASN A 29 9.88 -4.68 11.84
C ASN A 29 10.83 -5.88 11.70
N GLU A 30 10.88 -6.77 12.69
CA GLU A 30 11.76 -7.95 12.66
C GLU A 30 11.34 -8.99 11.61
N THR A 31 10.09 -8.96 11.15
CA THR A 31 9.51 -10.02 10.30
C THR A 31 9.27 -9.57 8.86
N GLU A 32 9.00 -8.29 8.63
CA GLU A 32 8.53 -7.80 7.34
C GLU A 32 8.92 -6.34 7.11
N LYS A 33 9.07 -5.98 5.83
CA LYS A 33 9.13 -4.61 5.33
C LYS A 33 7.88 -4.30 4.51
N ILE A 34 7.28 -3.14 4.74
CA ILE A 34 6.09 -2.66 4.03
C ILE A 34 6.29 -1.23 3.53
N THR A 35 5.62 -0.90 2.43
CA THR A 35 5.54 0.45 1.89
C THR A 35 4.11 0.95 2.00
N LEU A 36 3.93 2.09 2.66
CA LEU A 36 2.64 2.70 2.93
C LEU A 36 2.45 3.95 2.08
N PHE A 37 1.25 4.11 1.52
CA PHE A 37 0.79 5.37 0.95
C PHE A 37 -0.12 6.04 1.96
N ILE A 38 0.37 7.07 2.64
CA ILE A 38 -0.32 7.71 3.76
C ILE A 38 -0.74 9.13 3.40
N THR A 39 -1.82 9.62 3.99
CA THR A 39 -2.17 11.03 3.86
C THR A 39 -1.23 11.91 4.72
N PRO A 40 -0.97 13.16 4.31
CA PRO A 40 -0.27 14.12 5.15
C PRO A 40 -0.92 14.20 6.54
N ASN A 41 -0.09 14.25 7.59
CA ASN A 41 -0.49 14.26 9.01
C ASN A 41 -0.87 12.90 9.62
N MET A 42 -0.77 11.78 8.89
CA MET A 42 -0.86 10.46 9.52
C MET A 42 0.42 10.16 10.29
N LYS A 43 0.30 10.02 11.61
CA LYS A 43 1.40 9.62 12.50
C LYS A 43 1.34 8.12 12.70
N ILE A 44 2.22 7.40 12.00
CA ILE A 44 2.37 5.95 12.13
C ILE A 44 3.79 5.69 12.61
N ASN A 45 3.95 4.97 13.71
CA ASN A 45 5.23 4.66 14.32
C ASN A 45 5.60 3.19 14.17
N SER A 46 4.62 2.29 14.34
CA SER A 46 4.81 0.85 14.26
C SER A 46 3.61 0.17 13.63
N PHE A 47 3.79 -1.10 13.28
CA PHE A 47 2.73 -1.96 12.76
C PHE A 47 2.90 -3.39 13.25
N ILE A 48 1.79 -4.11 13.31
CA ILE A 48 1.73 -5.56 13.50
C ILE A 48 0.82 -6.16 12.43
N PHE A 49 1.08 -7.40 12.05
CA PHE A 49 0.17 -8.16 11.20
C PHE A 49 -0.57 -9.18 12.06
N ASP A 50 -1.89 -9.05 12.15
CA ASP A 50 -2.77 -10.02 12.78
C ASP A 50 -3.47 -10.85 11.69
N GLN A 51 -3.59 -12.17 11.89
CA GLN A 51 -4.18 -13.05 10.87
C GLN A 51 -5.68 -12.81 10.63
N LYS A 52 -6.39 -12.29 11.63
CA LYS A 52 -7.83 -12.02 11.56
C LYS A 52 -8.10 -10.60 11.11
N ASP A 53 -7.41 -9.64 11.70
CA ASP A 53 -7.68 -8.21 11.50
C ASP A 53 -6.76 -7.55 10.46
N GLY A 54 -5.72 -8.26 9.99
CA GLY A 54 -4.75 -7.78 9.02
C GLY A 54 -3.73 -6.82 9.63
N TYR A 55 -3.27 -5.85 8.83
CA TYR A 55 -2.30 -4.85 9.32
C TYR A 55 -2.95 -3.87 10.29
N LEU A 56 -2.41 -3.82 11.50
CA LEU A 56 -2.75 -2.84 12.53
C LEU A 56 -1.59 -1.86 12.69
N PHE A 57 -1.90 -0.57 12.75
CA PHE A 57 -0.92 0.51 12.80
C PHE A 57 -1.05 1.30 14.09
N TYR A 58 0.07 1.67 14.70
CA TYR A 58 0.09 2.42 15.95
C TYR A 58 0.86 3.72 15.79
N ASP A 59 0.39 4.77 16.45
CA ASP A 59 1.07 6.06 16.51
C ASP A 59 2.23 6.06 17.54
N ASN A 60 2.83 7.22 17.75
CA ASN A 60 3.97 7.39 18.66
C ASN A 60 3.57 7.22 20.15
N GLU A 61 2.28 7.31 20.48
CA GLU A 61 1.75 7.10 21.84
C GLU A 61 1.32 5.64 22.04
N GLY A 62 1.49 4.77 21.03
CA GLY A 62 1.05 3.38 21.06
C GLY A 62 -0.45 3.22 20.84
N LYS A 63 -1.16 4.25 20.35
CA LYS A 63 -2.59 4.18 20.05
C LYS A 63 -2.82 3.67 18.64
N LEU A 64 -3.88 2.88 18.48
CA LEU A 64 -4.28 2.37 17.17
C LEU A 64 -4.67 3.53 16.24
N VAL A 65 -4.12 3.53 15.04
CA VAL A 65 -4.45 4.49 13.99
C VAL A 65 -5.74 4.02 13.32
N GLU A 66 -6.87 4.61 13.71
CA GLU A 66 -8.19 4.27 13.14
C GLU A 66 -8.38 4.75 11.70
N LYS A 67 -7.56 5.70 11.25
CA LYS A 67 -7.61 6.20 9.88
C LYS A 67 -7.12 5.13 8.92
N THR A 68 -7.97 4.75 7.97
CA THR A 68 -7.63 3.82 6.88
C THR A 68 -6.38 4.28 6.15
N ILE A 69 -5.44 3.35 5.96
CA ILE A 69 -4.27 3.56 5.10
C ILE A 69 -4.72 3.44 3.64
N PRO A 70 -4.53 4.50 2.81
CA PRO A 70 -4.92 4.47 1.41
C PRO A 70 -4.38 3.27 0.62
N CYS A 71 -3.13 2.85 0.82
CA CYS A 71 -2.59 1.66 0.18
C CYS A 71 -1.43 1.11 1.00
N ILE A 72 -1.38 -0.21 1.14
CA ILE A 72 -0.34 -0.96 1.85
C ILE A 72 0.28 -1.91 0.83
N LEU A 73 1.60 -1.87 0.70
CA LEU A 73 2.36 -2.78 -0.15
C LEU A 73 3.34 -3.58 0.71
N PRO A 74 3.05 -4.85 0.97
CA PRO A 74 4.02 -5.85 1.41
C PRO A 74 5.26 -5.91 0.49
N GLU A 75 6.40 -6.29 1.05
CA GLU A 75 7.65 -6.46 0.28
C GLU A 75 7.51 -7.50 -0.85
N GLU A 76 6.69 -8.54 -0.65
CA GLU A 76 6.42 -9.55 -1.68
C GLU A 76 5.76 -8.97 -2.95
N ASN A 77 5.16 -7.78 -2.88
CA ASN A 77 4.58 -7.10 -4.03
C ASN A 77 5.56 -6.15 -4.72
N LEU A 78 6.80 -6.04 -4.21
CA LEU A 78 7.88 -5.27 -4.83
C LEU A 78 8.92 -6.21 -5.42
N VAL A 79 9.05 -6.21 -6.75
CA VAL A 79 10.02 -7.02 -7.50
C VAL A 79 10.89 -6.08 -8.32
N ASP A 80 12.20 -6.11 -8.09
CA ASP A 80 13.19 -5.27 -8.79
C ASP A 80 12.83 -3.78 -8.84
N GLY A 81 12.29 -3.26 -7.72
CA GLY A 81 11.88 -1.85 -7.59
C GLY A 81 10.58 -1.48 -8.30
N LYS A 82 9.84 -2.46 -8.84
CA LYS A 82 8.52 -2.30 -9.43
C LYS A 82 7.46 -2.99 -8.59
N VAL A 83 6.22 -2.52 -8.70
CA VAL A 83 5.07 -3.11 -8.02
C VAL A 83 4.42 -4.14 -8.94
N ALA A 84 4.27 -5.37 -8.47
CA ALA A 84 3.56 -6.43 -9.19
C ALA A 84 2.03 -6.24 -9.04
N LEU A 85 1.32 -6.12 -10.17
CA LEU A 85 -0.12 -5.83 -10.24
C LEU A 85 -0.99 -7.08 -10.17
N GLU A 86 -0.62 -8.13 -10.89
CA GLU A 86 -1.37 -9.39 -11.06
C GLU A 86 -0.37 -10.54 -11.27
N GLY A 87 -0.48 -11.64 -10.50
CA GLY A 87 0.45 -12.77 -10.62
C GLY A 87 0.29 -13.86 -9.53
N SER A 88 0.86 -15.04 -9.79
CA SER A 88 0.78 -16.32 -9.07
C SER A 88 1.12 -16.29 -7.57
N LYS A 89 1.56 -15.13 -7.06
CA LYS A 89 1.96 -14.85 -5.68
C LYS A 89 1.15 -13.71 -5.02
N GLY A 90 -0.08 -13.46 -5.47
CA GLY A 90 -1.07 -12.79 -4.62
C GLY A 90 -0.96 -11.27 -4.49
N GLY A 91 -0.63 -10.55 -5.57
CA GLY A 91 -0.73 -9.09 -5.62
C GLY A 91 -2.17 -8.57 -5.46
N LYS A 92 -2.73 -8.58 -4.25
CA LYS A 92 -4.02 -7.95 -3.93
C LYS A 92 -3.79 -6.51 -3.53
N ILE A 93 -3.23 -5.71 -4.44
CA ILE A 93 -3.12 -4.27 -4.21
C ILE A 93 -4.52 -3.74 -3.97
N ARG A 94 -4.69 -3.09 -2.82
CA ARG A 94 -5.93 -2.42 -2.46
C ARG A 94 -5.68 -0.94 -2.32
N ILE A 95 -6.60 -0.15 -2.87
CA ILE A 95 -6.63 1.30 -2.71
C ILE A 95 -7.90 1.64 -1.95
N ASN A 96 -7.74 2.21 -0.76
CA ASN A 96 -8.80 2.53 0.19
C ASN A 96 -9.70 1.32 0.52
N GLY A 97 -9.08 0.15 0.66
CA GLY A 97 -9.77 -1.12 0.92
C GLY A 97 -10.36 -1.81 -0.31
N GLU A 98 -10.41 -1.15 -1.46
CA GLU A 98 -10.98 -1.68 -2.70
C GLU A 98 -9.91 -2.31 -3.59
N HIS A 99 -10.27 -3.37 -4.30
CA HIS A 99 -9.43 -3.96 -5.35
C HIS A 99 -9.28 -2.99 -6.54
N LEU A 100 -8.20 -3.16 -7.30
CA LEU A 100 -8.01 -2.44 -8.56
C LEU A 100 -9.11 -2.84 -9.56
N SER A 101 -9.72 -1.85 -10.20
CA SER A 101 -10.62 -2.06 -11.32
C SER A 101 -9.84 -2.32 -12.62
N ASN A 102 -10.51 -2.77 -13.68
CA ASN A 102 -9.86 -2.92 -14.99
C ASN A 102 -9.33 -1.58 -15.53
N GLU A 103 -10.01 -0.47 -15.24
CA GLU A 103 -9.55 0.88 -15.59
C GLU A 103 -8.29 1.27 -14.80
N ASP A 104 -8.23 0.89 -13.52
CA ASP A 104 -7.06 1.09 -12.68
C ASP A 104 -5.86 0.31 -13.25
N ILE A 105 -6.04 -0.96 -13.60
CA ILE A 105 -4.99 -1.80 -14.19
C ILE A 105 -4.52 -1.20 -15.51
N ALA A 106 -5.43 -0.83 -16.40
CA ALA A 106 -5.09 -0.19 -17.68
C ALA A 106 -4.28 1.10 -17.49
N PHE A 107 -4.58 1.91 -16.46
CA PHE A 107 -3.80 3.10 -16.12
C PHE A 107 -2.39 2.77 -15.58
N LEU A 108 -2.22 1.65 -14.88
CA LEU A 108 -0.93 1.26 -14.30
C LEU A 108 0.00 0.59 -15.31
N THR A 109 -0.55 0.04 -16.40
CA THR A 109 0.18 -0.64 -17.48
C THR A 109 0.39 0.21 -18.74
N SER A 110 -0.20 1.41 -18.80
CA SER A 110 -0.09 2.35 -19.93
C SER A 110 1.26 3.06 -20.01
#